data_AF-U1MXM5-F1
#
_entry.id   AF-U1MXM5-F1
#
_cell.length_a   1.000
_cell.length_b   1.000
_cell.length_c   1.000
_cell.angle_alpha   90.00
_cell.angle_beta   90.00
_cell.angle_gamma   90.00
#
_symmetry.space_group_name_H-M   'P 1'
#
loop_
_entity.id
_entity.type
_entity.pdbx_description
1 polymer ?
#
loop_
_entity_poly.entity_id
_entity_poly.type
_entity_poly.pdbx_seq_one_letter_code
_entity_poly.pdbx_strand_id
1 'polypeptide(L)'
;MEKTTLLEAIAAVVAAEPAPAPVAEVTHRIRETAMLPQRIRFDDEDATLVDAVRETAPGRSPQDVRAQLARFLFRGARADQRARELSGGERFRLALARLLLADPAPQLLLLDEPTNSLDLDSTDRLVEALAAHRGALIVASHDEAFLERLGLTRRWSIADGRLLDRPVDAAGAARR
;
A
#
# COMPACT_ATOMS: atom_id res chain seq x y z
N MET A 1 9.18 9.50 18.72
CA MET A 1 7.92 9.02 18.12
C MET A 1 8.33 8.20 16.91
N GLU A 2 7.91 6.94 16.83
CA GLU A 2 8.29 6.03 15.74
C GLU A 2 7.43 6.29 14.49
N LYS A 3 7.97 6.02 13.30
CA LYS A 3 7.27 6.25 12.02
C LYS A 3 5.94 5.48 11.94
N THR A 4 5.93 4.25 12.46
CA THR A 4 4.76 3.39 12.59
C THR A 4 3.66 4.05 13.42
N THR A 5 3.99 4.67 14.56
CA THR A 5 3.01 5.39 15.41
C THR A 5 2.34 6.54 14.66
N LEU A 6 3.07 7.24 13.79
CA LEU A 6 2.47 8.30 12.97
C LEU A 6 1.50 7.72 11.93
N LEU A 7 1.88 6.64 11.25
CA LEU A 7 1.02 5.98 10.27
C LEU A 7 -0.23 5.40 10.91
N GLU A 8 -0.09 4.74 12.06
CA GLU A 8 -1.20 4.23 12.85
C GLU A 8 -2.11 5.35 13.34
N ALA A 9 -1.57 6.50 13.78
CA ALA A 9 -2.38 7.66 14.16
C ALA A 9 -3.15 8.23 12.97
N ILE A 10 -2.53 8.31 11.78
CA ILE A 10 -3.23 8.72 10.55
C ILE A 10 -4.33 7.72 10.21
N ALA A 11 -4.03 6.41 10.22
CA ALA A 11 -5.00 5.35 9.93
C ALA A 11 -6.15 5.30 10.94
N ALA A 12 -5.88 5.49 12.24
CA ALA A 12 -6.89 5.51 13.31
C ALA A 12 -7.83 6.71 13.19
N VAL A 13 -7.29 7.89 12.81
CA VAL A 13 -8.13 9.04 12.48
C VAL A 13 -9.03 8.75 11.27
N VAL A 14 -8.52 8.01 10.28
CA VAL A 14 -9.35 7.57 9.13
C VAL A 14 -10.43 6.58 9.57
N ALA A 15 -10.10 5.63 10.44
CA ALA A 15 -10.99 4.58 10.91
C ALA A 15 -11.98 5.03 12.02
N ALA A 16 -11.86 6.28 12.51
CA ALA A 16 -12.61 6.80 13.67
C ALA A 16 -12.44 5.95 14.96
N GLU A 17 -11.28 5.33 15.13
CA GLU A 17 -10.90 4.54 16.31
C GLU A 17 -10.43 5.46 17.47
N PRO A 18 -10.58 5.06 18.74
CA PRO A 18 -10.14 5.86 19.89
C PRO A 18 -8.61 6.01 19.93
N ALA A 19 -8.13 7.22 19.64
CA ALA A 19 -6.72 7.61 19.66
C ALA A 19 -6.39 8.49 20.89
N PRO A 20 -5.12 8.61 21.31
CA PRO A 20 -4.71 9.55 22.36
C PRO A 20 -5.12 10.99 22.03
N ALA A 21 -5.25 11.84 23.06
CA ALA A 21 -5.73 13.21 22.93
C ALA A 21 -4.94 13.97 21.83
N PRO A 22 -5.61 14.48 20.79
CA PRO A 22 -4.94 15.03 19.62
C PRO A 22 -4.24 16.35 19.97
N VAL A 23 -2.97 16.48 19.56
CA VAL A 23 -2.18 17.73 19.67
C VAL A 23 -2.39 18.67 18.47
N ALA A 24 -3.21 18.25 17.49
CA ALA A 24 -3.57 19.02 16.30
C ALA A 24 -4.95 18.59 15.78
N GLU A 25 -5.66 19.50 15.12
CA GLU A 25 -6.92 19.18 14.44
C GLU A 25 -6.62 18.50 13.10
N VAL A 26 -7.07 17.25 12.95
CA VAL A 26 -6.94 16.49 11.69
C VAL A 26 -8.29 16.51 10.98
N THR A 27 -8.38 17.28 9.88
CA THR A 27 -9.56 17.23 9.01
C THR A 27 -9.36 16.17 7.94
N HIS A 28 -9.96 15.01 8.12
CA HIS A 28 -9.97 13.95 7.11
C HIS A 28 -11.06 14.23 6.07
N ARG A 29 -10.67 14.43 4.81
CA ARG A 29 -11.60 14.65 3.67
C ARG A 29 -11.53 13.55 2.62
N ILE A 30 -10.65 12.56 2.79
CA ILE A 30 -10.33 11.53 1.81
C ILE A 30 -10.99 10.22 2.24
N ARG A 31 -12.21 9.96 1.77
CA ARG A 31 -13.04 8.85 2.29
C ARG A 31 -12.42 7.47 2.06
N GLU A 32 -11.79 7.27 0.91
CA GLU A 32 -11.22 5.98 0.53
C GLU A 32 -9.72 5.96 0.88
N THR A 33 -9.38 5.45 2.06
CA THR A 33 -7.98 5.24 2.48
C THR A 33 -7.74 3.76 2.65
N ALA A 34 -6.57 3.28 2.21
CA ALA A 34 -6.18 1.90 2.42
C ALA A 34 -4.73 1.80 2.89
N MET A 35 -4.44 0.78 3.70
CA MET A 35 -3.12 0.54 4.28
C MET A 35 -2.58 -0.81 3.80
N LEU A 36 -1.32 -0.83 3.38
CA LEU A 36 -0.58 -2.07 3.18
C LEU A 36 0.25 -2.33 4.44
N PRO A 37 -0.14 -3.29 5.29
CA PRO A 37 0.60 -3.57 6.52
C PRO A 37 1.89 -4.34 6.19
N GLN A 38 2.89 -4.21 7.06
CA GLN A 38 4.15 -4.94 6.97
C GLN A 38 3.94 -6.47 6.97
N ARG A 39 2.93 -6.97 7.70
CA ARG A 39 2.57 -8.40 7.73
C ARG A 39 1.21 -8.61 7.07
N ILE A 40 1.23 -9.30 5.94
CA ILE A 40 0.02 -9.63 5.19
C ILE A 40 -0.67 -10.84 5.80
N ARG A 41 -1.94 -10.65 6.18
CA ARG A 41 -2.87 -11.70 6.57
C ARG A 41 -4.14 -11.55 5.76
N PHE A 42 -4.73 -12.67 5.36
CA PHE A 42 -6.03 -12.71 4.71
C PHE A 42 -7.04 -13.27 5.70
N ASP A 43 -8.24 -12.70 5.73
CA ASP A 43 -9.28 -13.13 6.67
C ASP A 43 -9.82 -14.52 6.30
N ASP A 44 -9.98 -14.78 4.99
CA ASP A 44 -10.28 -16.09 4.45
C ASP A 44 -9.08 -16.65 3.68
N GLU A 45 -8.38 -17.60 4.31
CA GLU A 45 -7.23 -18.30 3.73
C GLU A 45 -7.65 -19.40 2.73
N ASP A 46 -8.93 -19.77 2.70
CA ASP A 46 -9.50 -20.76 1.80
C ASP A 46 -10.12 -20.14 0.54
N ALA A 47 -10.33 -18.82 0.52
CA ALA A 47 -10.78 -18.07 -0.64
C ALA A 47 -9.80 -18.21 -1.81
N THR A 48 -10.36 -18.27 -3.02
CA THR A 48 -9.56 -18.19 -4.24
C THR A 48 -8.96 -16.78 -4.38
N LEU A 49 -7.87 -16.63 -5.13
CA LEU A 49 -7.27 -15.30 -5.33
C LEU A 49 -8.25 -14.32 -5.99
N VAL A 50 -9.10 -14.83 -6.89
CA VAL A 50 -10.17 -14.06 -7.51
C VAL A 50 -11.18 -13.59 -6.47
N ASP A 51 -11.64 -14.49 -5.58
CA ASP A 51 -12.62 -14.14 -4.55
C ASP A 51 -12.04 -13.15 -3.53
N ALA A 52 -10.78 -13.36 -3.10
CA ALA A 52 -10.08 -12.45 -2.21
C ALA A 52 -9.98 -11.01 -2.77
N VAL A 53 -9.82 -10.84 -4.09
CA VAL A 53 -9.86 -9.51 -4.73
C VAL A 53 -11.28 -8.96 -4.84
N ARG A 54 -12.27 -9.83 -5.06
CA ARG A 54 -13.67 -9.40 -5.17
C ARG A 54 -14.28 -8.97 -3.84
N GLU A 55 -13.71 -9.39 -2.71
CA GLU A 55 -14.07 -8.85 -1.39
C GLU A 55 -13.91 -7.33 -1.31
N THR A 56 -12.83 -6.79 -1.90
CA THR A 56 -12.56 -5.34 -1.93
C THR A 56 -13.06 -4.66 -3.22
N ALA A 57 -13.59 -5.44 -4.16
CA ALA A 57 -14.08 -4.95 -5.45
C ALA A 57 -15.30 -5.77 -5.94
N PRO A 58 -16.44 -5.75 -5.20
CA PRO A 58 -17.56 -6.65 -5.44
C PRO A 58 -18.24 -6.45 -6.81
N GLY A 59 -18.14 -5.24 -7.37
CA GLY A 59 -18.68 -4.91 -8.69
C GLY A 59 -17.89 -5.47 -9.87
N ARG A 60 -16.68 -5.98 -9.67
CA ARG A 60 -15.83 -6.52 -10.75
C ARG A 60 -16.22 -7.95 -11.10
N SER A 61 -16.24 -8.25 -12.40
CA SER A 61 -16.47 -9.61 -12.89
C SER A 61 -15.26 -10.51 -12.56
N PRO A 62 -15.47 -11.82 -12.34
CA PRO A 62 -14.36 -12.77 -12.16
C PRO A 62 -13.38 -12.79 -13.33
N GLN A 63 -13.84 -12.58 -14.57
CA GLN A 63 -12.97 -12.52 -15.75
C GLN A 63 -12.06 -11.29 -15.70
N ASP A 64 -12.61 -10.12 -15.35
CA ASP A 64 -11.82 -8.88 -15.24
C ASP A 64 -10.77 -9.00 -14.14
N VAL A 65 -11.14 -9.58 -13.00
CA VAL A 65 -10.21 -9.82 -11.88
C VAL A 65 -9.08 -10.75 -12.30
N ARG A 66 -9.36 -11.87 -12.99
CA ARG A 66 -8.32 -12.75 -13.54
C ARG A 66 -7.37 -12.01 -14.50
N ALA A 67 -7.93 -11.18 -15.37
CA ALA A 67 -7.14 -10.40 -16.33
C ALA A 67 -6.20 -9.40 -15.63
N GLN A 68 -6.65 -8.77 -14.53
CA GLN A 68 -5.82 -7.87 -13.74
C GLN A 68 -4.79 -8.61 -12.87
N LEU A 69 -5.17 -9.74 -12.27
CA LEU A 69 -4.28 -10.61 -11.49
C LEU A 69 -3.09 -11.13 -12.29
N ALA A 70 -3.23 -11.26 -13.62
CA ALA A 70 -2.13 -11.61 -14.51
C ALA A 70 -0.97 -10.57 -14.50
N ARG A 71 -1.25 -9.30 -14.16
CA ARG A 71 -0.24 -8.23 -13.97
C ARG A 71 0.57 -8.43 -12.68
N PHE A 72 -0.01 -9.14 -11.71
CA PHE A 72 0.61 -9.55 -10.45
C PHE A 72 1.18 -10.97 -10.50
N LEU A 73 1.39 -11.51 -11.70
CA LEU A 73 1.96 -12.84 -12.00
C LEU A 73 1.07 -14.03 -11.64
N PHE A 74 -0.21 -13.81 -11.32
CA PHE A 74 -1.20 -14.88 -11.10
C PHE A 74 -1.93 -15.20 -12.41
N ARG A 75 -1.27 -15.97 -13.29
CA ARG A 75 -1.78 -16.29 -14.64
C ARG A 75 -2.46 -17.67 -14.70
N GLY A 76 -3.47 -17.79 -15.55
CA GLY A 76 -4.19 -19.06 -15.78
C GLY A 76 -4.78 -19.61 -14.49
N ALA A 77 -4.61 -20.92 -14.28
CA ALA A 77 -5.11 -21.63 -13.09
C ALA A 77 -4.56 -21.08 -11.75
N ARG A 78 -3.46 -20.30 -11.78
CA ARG A 78 -2.94 -19.67 -10.56
C ARG A 78 -3.90 -18.66 -9.95
N ALA A 79 -4.76 -18.02 -10.74
CA ALA A 79 -5.76 -17.09 -10.22
C ALA A 79 -6.84 -17.81 -9.38
N ASP A 80 -7.01 -19.12 -9.57
CA ASP A 80 -7.99 -19.93 -8.84
C ASP A 80 -7.36 -20.69 -7.65
N GLN A 81 -6.07 -20.46 -7.35
CA GLN A 81 -5.40 -20.98 -6.15
C GLN A 81 -5.97 -20.34 -4.88
N ARG A 82 -5.83 -21.02 -3.74
CA ARG A 82 -6.23 -20.49 -2.44
C ARG A 82 -5.15 -19.63 -1.81
N ALA A 83 -5.53 -18.63 -1.02
CA ALA A 83 -4.59 -17.75 -0.33
C ALA A 83 -3.59 -18.50 0.57
N ARG A 84 -4.00 -19.60 1.21
CA ARG A 84 -3.13 -20.46 2.01
C ARG A 84 -1.96 -21.09 1.25
N GLU A 85 -2.09 -21.26 -0.06
CA GLU A 85 -1.09 -21.90 -0.92
C GLU A 85 0.04 -20.94 -1.33
N LEU A 86 -0.13 -19.64 -1.04
CA LEU A 86 0.81 -18.60 -1.43
C LEU A 86 2.02 -18.53 -0.49
N SER A 87 3.20 -18.41 -1.10
CA SER A 87 4.43 -17.98 -0.43
C SER A 87 4.30 -16.53 0.10
N GLY A 88 5.22 -16.11 0.98
CA GLY A 88 5.20 -14.74 1.54
C GLY A 88 5.20 -13.64 0.48
N GLY A 89 6.03 -13.76 -0.57
CA GLY A 89 6.07 -12.79 -1.68
C GLY A 89 4.82 -12.83 -2.56
N GLU A 90 4.20 -14.00 -2.72
CA GLU A 90 2.91 -14.10 -3.42
C GLU A 90 1.77 -13.47 -2.61
N ARG A 91 1.74 -13.68 -1.29
CA ARG A 91 0.79 -13.00 -0.39
C ARG A 91 0.92 -11.49 -0.51
N PHE A 92 2.15 -10.98 -0.55
CA PHE A 92 2.40 -9.56 -0.77
C PHE A 92 1.82 -9.07 -2.10
N ARG A 93 2.08 -9.78 -3.21
CA ARG A 93 1.52 -9.42 -4.52
C ARG A 93 0.00 -9.46 -4.55
N LEU A 94 -0.63 -10.43 -3.87
CA LEU A 94 -2.09 -10.51 -3.75
C LEU A 94 -2.64 -9.32 -2.94
N ALA A 95 -2.02 -8.97 -1.81
CA ALA A 95 -2.44 -7.82 -1.02
C ALA A 95 -2.34 -6.51 -1.80
N LEU A 96 -1.25 -6.32 -2.53
CA LEU A 96 -1.08 -5.17 -3.43
C LEU A 96 -2.15 -5.16 -4.53
N ALA A 97 -2.48 -6.31 -5.11
CA ALA A 97 -3.56 -6.44 -6.08
C ALA A 97 -4.93 -6.06 -5.49
N ARG A 98 -5.27 -6.57 -4.29
CA ARG A 98 -6.52 -6.24 -3.58
C ARG A 98 -6.66 -4.74 -3.34
N LEU A 99 -5.59 -4.08 -2.94
CA LEU A 99 -5.57 -2.63 -2.69
C LEU A 99 -5.75 -1.82 -3.97
N LEU A 100 -5.01 -2.16 -5.03
CA LEU A 100 -5.02 -1.39 -6.28
C LEU A 100 -6.26 -1.65 -7.14
N LEU A 101 -6.89 -2.83 -6.97
CA LEU A 101 -8.11 -3.20 -7.67
C LEU A 101 -9.38 -2.89 -6.89
N ALA A 102 -9.25 -2.44 -5.64
CA ALA A 102 -10.39 -2.06 -4.80
C ALA A 102 -11.33 -1.11 -5.54
N ASP A 103 -12.63 -1.28 -5.28
CA ASP A 103 -13.68 -0.45 -5.84
C ASP A 103 -14.65 -0.04 -4.71
N PRO A 104 -14.65 1.24 -4.30
CA PRO A 104 -13.94 2.37 -4.92
C PRO A 104 -12.41 2.32 -4.73
N ALA A 105 -11.68 2.87 -5.70
CA ALA A 105 -10.22 2.92 -5.63
C ALA A 105 -9.77 3.86 -4.49
N PRO A 106 -8.77 3.46 -3.68
CA PRO A 106 -8.27 4.31 -2.61
C PRO A 106 -7.73 5.62 -3.17
N GLN A 107 -8.07 6.71 -2.50
CA GLN A 107 -7.57 8.04 -2.78
C GLN A 107 -6.31 8.35 -1.96
N LEU A 108 -6.05 7.59 -0.89
CA LEU A 108 -4.83 7.63 -0.08
C LEU A 108 -4.35 6.20 0.22
N LEU A 109 -3.09 5.92 -0.11
CA LEU A 109 -2.40 4.69 0.27
C LEU A 109 -1.35 4.97 1.36
N LEU A 110 -1.44 4.19 2.44
CA LEU A 110 -0.49 4.20 3.56
C LEU A 110 0.37 2.94 3.51
N LEU A 111 1.69 3.08 3.55
CA LEU A 111 2.62 1.95 3.55
C LEU A 111 3.63 2.09 4.69
N ASP A 112 3.73 1.04 5.51
CA ASP A 112 4.72 0.96 6.59
C ASP A 112 5.74 -0.14 6.32
N GLU A 113 7.01 0.26 6.19
CA GLU A 113 8.16 -0.60 5.87
C GLU A 113 7.87 -1.61 4.74
N PRO A 114 7.40 -1.15 3.57
CA PRO A 114 6.81 -2.03 2.58
C PRO A 114 7.83 -2.87 1.79
N THR A 115 9.11 -2.53 1.87
CA THR A 115 10.21 -3.32 1.27
C THR A 115 10.77 -4.36 2.22
N ASN A 116 10.36 -4.35 3.49
CA ASN A 116 10.86 -5.31 4.45
C ASN A 116 10.41 -6.72 4.05
N SER A 117 11.35 -7.66 4.00
CA SER A 117 11.12 -9.05 3.57
C SER A 117 10.77 -9.23 2.08
N LEU A 118 10.96 -8.20 1.24
CA LEU A 118 10.87 -8.33 -0.21
C LEU A 118 12.23 -8.59 -0.86
N ASP A 119 12.24 -9.41 -1.91
CA ASP A 119 13.36 -9.46 -2.85
C ASP A 119 13.33 -8.25 -3.81
N LEU A 120 14.40 -8.12 -4.60
CA LEU A 120 14.53 -7.02 -5.56
C LEU A 120 13.40 -7.02 -6.59
N ASP A 121 13.05 -8.20 -7.12
CA ASP A 121 11.97 -8.34 -8.10
C ASP A 121 10.61 -7.89 -7.54
N SER A 122 10.29 -8.24 -6.30
CA SER A 122 9.05 -7.83 -5.63
C SER A 122 9.04 -6.34 -5.32
N THR A 123 10.20 -5.78 -4.96
CA THR A 123 10.38 -4.33 -4.76
C THR A 123 10.15 -3.56 -6.05
N ASP A 124 10.66 -4.04 -7.17
CA ASP A 124 10.46 -3.43 -8.48
C ASP A 124 8.99 -3.38 -8.87
N ARG A 125 8.26 -4.48 -8.64
CA ARG A 125 6.82 -4.54 -8.88
C ARG A 125 6.04 -3.61 -7.98
N LEU A 126 6.44 -3.48 -6.72
CA LEU A 126 5.83 -2.53 -5.81
C LEU A 126 5.98 -1.09 -6.32
N VAL A 127 7.19 -0.71 -6.73
CA VAL A 127 7.46 0.63 -7.29
C VAL A 127 6.60 0.88 -8.53
N GLU A 128 6.58 -0.05 -9.50
CA GLU A 128 5.75 0.07 -10.71
C GLU A 128 4.26 0.25 -10.38
N ALA A 129 3.76 -0.52 -9.42
CA ALA A 129 2.36 -0.51 -9.04
C ALA A 129 1.97 0.77 -8.30
N LEU A 130 2.83 1.27 -7.40
CA LEU A 130 2.63 2.53 -6.70
C LEU A 130 2.75 3.73 -7.63
N ALA A 131 3.66 3.69 -8.61
CA ALA A 131 3.77 4.74 -9.63
C ALA A 131 2.52 4.83 -10.53
N ALA A 132 1.79 3.73 -10.71
CA ALA A 132 0.53 3.70 -11.45
C ALA A 132 -0.67 4.18 -10.63
N HIS A 133 -0.53 4.32 -9.31
CA HIS A 133 -1.61 4.77 -8.43
C HIS A 133 -1.89 6.27 -8.64
N ARG A 134 -3.15 6.62 -8.84
CA ARG A 134 -3.57 8.02 -9.10
C ARG A 134 -3.94 8.81 -7.84
N GLY A 135 -3.97 8.17 -6.68
CA GLY A 135 -4.22 8.80 -5.40
C GLY A 135 -2.95 9.30 -4.73
N ALA A 136 -3.10 9.80 -3.49
CA ALA A 136 -2.01 10.18 -2.64
C ALA A 136 -1.31 8.97 -2.04
N LEU A 137 -0.01 9.10 -1.78
CA LEU A 137 0.84 8.05 -1.24
C LEU A 137 1.58 8.59 -0.01
N ILE A 138 1.49 7.90 1.13
CA ILE A 138 2.33 8.13 2.31
C ILE A 138 3.08 6.83 2.59
N VAL A 139 4.40 6.91 2.58
CA VAL A 139 5.29 5.77 2.79
C VAL A 139 6.21 6.07 3.95
N ALA A 140 6.23 5.21 4.96
CA ALA A 140 7.31 5.13 5.93
C ALA A 140 8.27 4.01 5.51
N SER A 141 9.52 4.37 5.27
CA SER A 141 10.59 3.39 5.05
C SER A 141 11.93 3.95 5.53
N HIS A 142 12.89 3.07 5.79
CA HIS A 142 14.30 3.41 5.94
C HIS A 142 15.12 3.14 4.67
N ASP A 143 14.52 2.58 3.62
CA ASP A 143 15.15 2.29 2.35
C ASP A 143 15.11 3.52 1.42
N GLU A 144 16.20 4.30 1.42
CA GLU A 144 16.30 5.51 0.59
C GLU A 144 16.26 5.21 -0.91
N ALA A 145 16.84 4.09 -1.35
CA ALA A 145 16.85 3.73 -2.77
C ALA A 145 15.44 3.41 -3.27
N PHE A 146 14.62 2.75 -2.46
CA PHE A 146 13.20 2.54 -2.74
C PHE A 146 12.43 3.88 -2.79
N LEU A 147 12.62 4.75 -1.79
CA LEU A 147 11.92 6.04 -1.71
C LEU A 147 12.24 6.95 -2.90
N GLU A 148 13.49 6.98 -3.35
CA GLU A 148 13.92 7.74 -4.53
C GLU A 148 13.20 7.29 -5.80
N ARG A 149 12.99 5.98 -5.96
CA ARG A 149 12.32 5.41 -7.13
C ARG A 149 10.83 5.74 -7.21
N LEU A 150 10.20 6.13 -6.09
CA LEU A 150 8.78 6.50 -6.05
C LEU A 150 8.51 7.95 -6.52
N GLY A 151 9.53 8.77 -6.69
CA GLY A 151 9.36 10.17 -7.12
C GLY A 151 8.53 10.99 -6.13
N LEU A 152 8.75 10.79 -4.82
CA LEU A 152 8.01 11.46 -3.76
C LEU A 152 8.16 12.99 -3.84
N THR A 153 7.06 13.71 -3.57
CA THR A 153 7.02 15.17 -3.67
C THR A 153 7.39 15.88 -2.37
N ARG A 154 7.25 15.18 -1.23
CA ARG A 154 7.50 15.71 0.11
C ARG A 154 8.15 14.66 1.00
N ARG A 155 8.95 15.12 1.96
CA ARG A 155 9.59 14.30 2.98
C ARG A 155 9.26 14.86 4.35
N TRP A 156 8.75 14.00 5.23
CA TRP A 156 8.51 14.31 6.62
C TRP A 156 9.59 13.70 7.51
N SER A 157 10.09 14.46 8.47
CA SER A 157 10.96 13.94 9.53
C SER A 157 10.38 14.30 10.89
N ILE A 158 10.51 13.38 11.85
CA ILE A 158 10.08 13.60 13.23
C ILE A 158 11.32 13.68 14.11
N ALA A 159 11.50 14.82 14.78
CA ALA A 159 12.58 15.04 15.73
C ALA A 159 12.07 15.93 16.86
N ASP A 160 12.49 15.65 18.11
CA ASP A 160 12.14 16.44 19.29
C ASP A 160 10.64 16.71 19.46
N GLY A 161 9.80 15.71 19.12
CA GLY A 161 8.34 15.80 19.19
C GLY A 161 7.71 16.71 18.13
N ARG A 162 8.47 17.14 17.11
CA ARG A 162 8.00 17.98 16.00
C ARG A 162 8.06 17.22 14.69
N LEU A 163 7.05 17.43 13.84
CA LEU A 163 7.06 16.99 12.45
C LEU A 163 7.56 18.15 11.57
N LEU A 164 8.64 17.91 10.84
CA LEU A 164 9.21 18.81 9.86
C LEU A 164 8.80 18.35 8.47
N ASP A 165 8.18 19.23 7.69
CA ASP A 165 7.80 18.98 6.30
C ASP A 165 8.74 19.70 5.35
N ARG A 166 9.35 18.96 4.42
CA ARG A 166 10.21 19.51 3.38
C ARG A 166 9.75 19.03 1.99
N PRO A 167 9.72 19.92 0.98
CA PRO A 167 9.60 19.47 -0.41
C PRO A 167 10.84 18.64 -0.77
N VAL A 168 10.66 17.63 -1.63
CA VAL A 168 11.79 16.94 -2.28
C VAL A 168 12.10 17.72 -3.54
N ASP A 169 13.27 18.37 -3.58
CA ASP A 169 13.68 19.15 -4.75
C ASP A 169 13.78 18.23 -5.98
N ALA A 170 13.20 18.67 -7.11
CA ALA A 170 13.21 17.96 -8.40
C ALA A 170 14.62 17.84 -9.04
N ALA A 171 15.69 18.12 -8.30
CA ALA A 171 17.07 18.10 -8.78
C ALA A 171 17.63 16.68 -9.05
N GLY A 172 16.90 15.62 -8.67
CA GLY A 172 17.26 14.22 -8.94
C GLY A 172 16.72 13.64 -10.25
N ALA A 173 15.68 14.24 -10.86
CA ALA A 173 14.99 13.67 -12.03
C ALA A 173 15.74 13.88 -13.37
N ALA A 174 16.94 14.48 -13.34
CA ALA A 174 17.74 14.84 -14.52
C ALA A 174 19.04 14.02 -14.69
N ARG A 175 19.12 12.82 -14.11
CA ARG A 175 20.14 11.83 -14.50
C ARG A 175 19.45 10.57 -14.98
N ARG A 176 19.11 10.60 -16.28
CA ARG A 176 18.83 9.41 -17.09
C ARG A 176 20.10 8.58 -17.27
#